data_AF-A0A2D4HFQ1-F1
#
_entry.id   AF-A0A2D4HFQ1-F1
#
_cell.length_a   1.000
_cell.length_b   1.000
_cell.length_c   1.000
_cell.angle_alpha   90.00
_cell.angle_beta   90.00
_cell.angle_gamma   90.00
#
_symmetry.space_group_name_H-M   'P 1'
#
loop_
_entity.id
_entity.type
_entity.pdbx_description
1 polymer ?
#
loop_
_entity_poly.entity_id
_entity_poly.type
_entity_poly.pdbx_seq_one_letter_code
_entity_poly.pdbx_strand_id
1 'polypeptide(L)'
;YMGFIDSGCHYWEVTLGTSTWYAIGIAYKSAPKNEWVGKNSSSWVFSRCNNSFVVRHNNKEMLLDVHPQMKRLGILLDYDNNVLSFYDPANSLHLHTFEIAFILPVCPTFTIWNKSLMVVTGLPAPDFIDYPEQQECNCRPQESPYVSGMKTCH
;
A
#
# COMPACT_ATOMS: atom_id res chain seq x y z
N TYR A 1 -0.45 19.29 9.08
CA TYR A 1 -1.37 18.30 9.68
C TYR A 1 -1.90 17.44 8.54
N MET A 2 -1.51 16.18 8.43
CA MET A 2 -2.21 15.28 7.51
C MET A 2 -3.58 15.00 8.14
N GLY A 3 -4.64 15.51 7.50
CA GLY A 3 -6.02 15.33 7.91
C GLY A 3 -6.54 13.92 7.61
N PHE A 4 -7.75 13.66 8.06
CA PHE A 4 -8.50 12.49 7.64
C PHE A 4 -9.00 12.70 6.21
N ILE A 5 -9.12 11.62 5.46
CA ILE A 5 -9.62 11.59 4.09
C ILE A 5 -10.95 10.85 4.10
N ASP A 6 -11.99 11.50 3.62
CA ASP A 6 -13.37 10.99 3.56
C ASP A 6 -14.06 11.26 2.21
N SER A 7 -13.29 11.75 1.23
CA SER A 7 -13.77 12.07 -0.12
C SER A 7 -12.59 12.35 -1.06
N GLY A 8 -12.82 12.23 -2.36
CA GLY A 8 -11.90 12.64 -3.42
C GLY A 8 -10.75 11.67 -3.70
N CYS A 9 -9.87 12.11 -4.60
CA CYS A 9 -8.68 11.38 -5.02
C CYS A 9 -7.41 12.07 -4.50
N HIS A 10 -6.55 11.31 -3.84
CA HIS A 10 -5.37 11.79 -3.13
C HIS A 10 -4.16 10.99 -3.55
N TYR A 11 -3.11 11.68 -4.00
CA TYR A 11 -1.84 11.08 -4.34
C TYR A 11 -0.73 11.59 -3.43
N TRP A 12 0.09 10.67 -2.95
CA TRP A 12 1.35 11.01 -2.28
C TRP A 12 2.38 9.94 -2.54
N GLU A 13 3.64 10.31 -2.32
CA GLU A 13 4.76 9.39 -2.46
C GLU A 13 5.54 9.26 -1.17
N VAL A 14 6.21 8.13 -1.03
CA VAL A 14 7.15 7.88 0.06
C VAL A 14 8.50 7.50 -0.51
N THR A 15 9.52 8.28 -0.18
CA THR A 15 10.91 7.92 -0.42
C THR A 15 11.36 6.94 0.66
N LEU A 16 11.78 5.75 0.22
CA LEU A 16 12.06 4.58 1.06
C LEU A 16 13.48 4.55 1.63
N GLY A 17 14.37 5.40 1.10
CA GLY A 17 15.75 5.53 1.54
C GLY A 17 16.50 4.21 1.52
N THR A 18 17.03 3.81 2.68
CA THR A 18 17.66 2.50 2.89
C THR A 18 16.91 1.63 3.90
N SER A 19 15.70 2.02 4.30
CA SER A 19 14.87 1.25 5.22
C SER A 19 14.50 -0.09 4.58
N THR A 20 14.60 -1.17 5.36
CA THR A 20 14.28 -2.53 4.92
C THR A 20 13.11 -3.13 5.68
N TRP A 21 12.58 -2.41 6.68
CA TRP A 21 11.50 -2.85 7.54
C TRP A 21 10.49 -1.71 7.74
N TYR A 22 9.40 -1.76 6.97
CA TYR A 22 8.33 -0.78 7.04
C TYR A 22 6.99 -1.36 6.59
N ALA A 23 5.90 -0.69 6.98
CA ALA A 23 4.57 -0.86 6.43
C ALA A 23 3.95 0.53 6.20
N ILE A 24 3.42 0.75 5.00
CA ILE A 24 2.93 2.05 4.53
C ILE A 24 1.58 1.82 3.84
N GLY A 25 0.59 2.65 4.11
CA GLY A 25 -0.69 2.60 3.41
C GLY A 25 -1.72 3.49 4.09
N ILE A 26 -2.92 2.96 4.30
CA ILE A 26 -4.01 3.66 4.99
C ILE A 26 -4.59 2.82 6.13
N ALA A 27 -5.18 3.50 7.10
CA ALA A 27 -5.97 2.89 8.15
C ALA A 27 -7.23 3.73 8.42
N TYR A 28 -8.29 3.08 8.88
CA TYR A 28 -9.41 3.82 9.46
C TYR A 28 -8.96 4.59 10.69
N LYS A 29 -9.57 5.74 10.93
CA LYS A 29 -9.34 6.53 12.15
C LYS A 29 -9.56 5.72 13.44
N SER A 30 -10.49 4.77 13.41
CA SER A 30 -10.84 3.88 14.52
C SER A 30 -9.90 2.68 14.67
N ALA A 31 -8.87 2.54 13.83
CA ALA A 31 -7.97 1.40 13.88
C ALA A 31 -7.29 1.28 15.27
N PRO A 32 -7.19 0.05 15.81
CA PRO A 32 -6.49 -0.18 17.07
C PRO A 32 -5.03 0.27 17.01
N LYS A 33 -4.60 1.06 17.99
CA LYS A 33 -3.22 1.58 18.05
C LYS A 33 -2.21 0.60 18.64
N ASN A 34 -2.69 -0.46 19.27
CA ASN A 34 -1.90 -1.51 19.92
C ASN A 34 -1.71 -2.75 19.04
N GLU A 35 -2.09 -2.68 17.75
CA GLU A 35 -1.93 -3.76 16.79
C GLU A 35 -1.10 -3.32 15.58
N TRP A 36 -0.50 -4.31 14.91
CA TRP A 36 0.22 -4.05 13.67
C TRP A 36 -0.75 -3.74 12.54
N VAL A 37 -0.40 -2.76 11.71
CA VAL A 37 -1.13 -2.46 10.48
C VAL A 37 -1.16 -3.68 9.54
N GLY A 38 -2.30 -3.88 8.88
CA GLY A 38 -2.62 -5.05 8.06
C GLY A 38 -3.05 -6.30 8.84
N LYS A 39 -2.99 -6.31 10.18
CA LYS A 39 -3.37 -7.48 10.99
C LYS A 39 -4.90 -7.68 11.09
N ASN A 40 -5.67 -6.61 11.01
CA ASN A 40 -7.12 -6.64 11.07
C ASN A 40 -7.73 -5.93 9.86
N SER A 41 -9.05 -5.86 9.80
CA SER A 41 -9.81 -5.25 8.70
C SER A 41 -9.76 -3.72 8.66
N SER A 42 -9.06 -3.06 9.58
CA SER A 42 -9.05 -1.59 9.69
C SER A 42 -7.86 -0.93 8.99
N SER A 43 -7.04 -1.68 8.27
CA SER A 43 -5.87 -1.13 7.56
C SER A 43 -5.47 -1.96 6.34
N TRP A 44 -4.87 -1.27 5.35
CA TRP A 44 -4.39 -1.81 4.08
C TRP A 44 -3.02 -1.23 3.82
N VAL A 45 -1.99 -2.09 3.72
CA VAL A 45 -0.61 -1.63 3.68
C VAL A 45 0.24 -2.39 2.68
N PHE A 46 1.14 -1.67 2.01
CA PHE A 46 2.33 -2.20 1.38
C PHE A 46 3.43 -2.31 2.43
N SER A 47 4.17 -3.41 2.46
CA SER A 47 5.19 -3.65 3.46
C SER A 47 6.44 -4.29 2.87
N ARG A 48 7.58 -3.91 3.44
CA ARG A 48 8.86 -4.55 3.20
C ARG A 48 9.38 -5.19 4.48
N CYS A 49 9.86 -6.42 4.36
CA CYS A 49 10.67 -7.08 5.36
C CYS A 49 11.92 -7.66 4.68
N ASN A 50 13.08 -7.11 5.00
CA ASN A 50 14.35 -7.42 4.33
C ASN A 50 14.24 -7.20 2.80
N ASN A 51 14.26 -8.28 2.02
CA ASN A 51 14.17 -8.25 0.56
C ASN A 51 12.78 -8.66 0.04
N SER A 52 11.84 -8.96 0.94
CA SER A 52 10.49 -9.36 0.58
C SER A 52 9.55 -8.17 0.64
N PHE A 53 8.72 -8.03 -0.38
CA PHE A 53 7.65 -7.04 -0.43
C PHE A 53 6.31 -7.75 -0.44
N VAL A 54 5.38 -7.27 0.38
CA VAL A 54 4.04 -7.85 0.50
C VAL A 54 3.02 -6.73 0.59
N VAL A 55 1.79 -7.02 0.20
CA VAL A 55 0.62 -6.25 0.62
C VAL A 55 -0.12 -7.01 1.70
N ARG A 56 -0.62 -6.30 2.71
CA ARG A 56 -1.27 -6.89 3.89
C ARG A 56 -2.58 -6.19 4.22
N HIS A 57 -3.59 -7.01 4.51
CA HIS A 57 -4.90 -6.60 4.99
C HIS A 57 -5.58 -7.77 5.70
N ASN A 58 -6.23 -7.52 6.84
CA ASN A 58 -7.03 -8.53 7.55
C ASN A 58 -6.31 -9.87 7.78
N ASN A 59 -5.05 -9.79 8.26
CA ASN A 59 -4.17 -10.94 8.54
C ASN A 59 -3.84 -11.81 7.30
N LYS A 60 -4.11 -11.29 6.10
CA LYS A 60 -3.74 -11.88 4.84
C LYS A 60 -2.56 -11.14 4.24
N GLU A 61 -1.68 -11.89 3.62
CA GLU A 61 -0.54 -11.34 2.87
C GLU A 61 -0.49 -11.89 1.45
N MET A 62 -0.05 -11.06 0.52
CA MET A 62 0.27 -11.43 -0.85
C MET A 62 1.69 -10.93 -1.15
N LEU A 63 2.56 -11.83 -1.62
CA LEU A 63 3.92 -11.51 -2.03
C LEU A 63 3.89 -10.75 -3.35
N LEU A 64 4.71 -9.70 -3.45
CA LEU A 64 4.90 -8.92 -4.66
C LEU A 64 6.30 -9.15 -5.22
N ASP A 65 6.38 -9.31 -6.53
CA ASP A 65 7.65 -9.33 -7.25
C ASP A 65 8.10 -7.89 -7.51
N VAL A 66 8.93 -7.37 -6.60
CA VAL A 66 9.40 -5.98 -6.61
C VAL A 66 10.90 -5.96 -6.49
N HIS A 67 11.56 -5.13 -7.30
CA HIS A 67 13.00 -5.00 -7.27
C HIS A 67 13.49 -4.54 -5.88
N PRO A 68 14.44 -5.23 -5.23
CA PRO A 68 14.92 -4.89 -3.88
C PRO A 68 15.47 -3.46 -3.72
N GLN A 69 15.85 -2.82 -4.83
CA GLN A 69 16.37 -1.46 -4.83
C GLN A 69 15.29 -0.37 -5.04
N MET A 70 14.00 -0.71 -5.05
CA MET A 70 12.89 0.26 -5.14
C MET A 70 13.10 1.40 -4.13
N LYS A 71 13.05 2.64 -4.63
CA LYS A 71 13.37 3.86 -3.85
C LYS A 71 12.17 4.71 -3.49
N ARG A 72 11.07 4.55 -4.23
CA ARG A 72 9.85 5.33 -4.07
C ARG A 72 8.65 4.39 -4.09
N LEU A 73 7.65 4.74 -3.32
CA LEU A 73 6.34 4.12 -3.34
C LEU A 73 5.31 5.22 -3.59
N GLY A 74 4.61 5.15 -4.71
CA GLY A 74 3.45 6.00 -5.01
C GLY A 74 2.19 5.37 -4.44
N ILE A 75 1.33 6.19 -3.84
CA ILE A 75 0.07 5.76 -3.23
C ILE A 75 -1.04 6.65 -3.77
N LEU A 76 -2.00 6.02 -4.44
CA LEU A 76 -3.21 6.66 -4.93
C LEU A 76 -4.40 6.14 -4.13
N LEU A 77 -5.03 7.05 -3.39
CA LEU A 77 -6.30 6.79 -2.72
C LEU A 77 -7.40 7.48 -3.50
N ASP A 78 -8.24 6.72 -4.18
CA ASP A 78 -9.50 7.20 -4.74
C ASP A 78 -10.63 6.79 -3.79
N TYR A 79 -10.96 7.68 -2.85
CA TYR A 79 -11.96 7.40 -1.84
C TYR A 79 -13.35 7.26 -2.47
N ASP A 80 -13.67 8.11 -3.44
CA ASP A 80 -14.98 8.15 -4.08
C ASP A 80 -15.25 6.89 -4.92
N ASN A 81 -14.21 6.32 -5.52
CA ASN A 81 -14.30 5.07 -6.27
C ASN A 81 -13.89 3.82 -5.48
N ASN A 82 -13.70 3.92 -4.15
CA ASN A 82 -13.41 2.76 -3.30
C ASN A 82 -12.11 2.01 -3.65
N VAL A 83 -11.07 2.75 -4.06
CA VAL A 83 -9.82 2.18 -4.58
C VAL A 83 -8.60 2.71 -3.82
N LEU A 84 -7.69 1.80 -3.47
CA LEU A 84 -6.34 2.13 -3.01
C LEU A 84 -5.32 1.40 -3.89
N SER A 85 -4.47 2.15 -4.58
CA SER A 85 -3.46 1.62 -5.50
C SER A 85 -2.04 2.00 -5.09
N PHE A 86 -1.11 1.07 -5.26
CA PHE A 86 0.32 1.22 -4.99
C PHE A 86 1.12 1.11 -6.29
N TYR A 87 2.13 1.96 -6.43
CA TYR A 87 2.98 2.03 -7.62
C TYR A 87 4.46 2.16 -7.26
N ASP A 88 5.33 1.67 -8.13
CA ASP A 88 6.71 2.12 -8.22
C ASP A 88 6.79 3.20 -9.32
N PRO A 89 6.75 4.49 -8.95
CA PRO A 89 6.68 5.57 -9.93
C PRO A 89 7.98 5.76 -10.70
N ALA A 90 9.12 5.22 -10.23
CA ALA A 90 10.37 5.31 -10.97
C ALA A 90 10.39 4.38 -12.18
N ASN A 91 9.65 3.27 -12.10
CA ASN A 91 9.56 2.25 -13.14
C ASN A 91 8.17 2.23 -13.82
N SER A 92 7.29 3.19 -13.49
CA SER A 92 5.89 3.24 -13.95
C SER A 92 5.15 1.90 -13.76
N LEU A 93 5.47 1.21 -12.66
CA LEU A 93 4.98 -0.14 -12.40
C LEU A 93 3.82 -0.09 -11.40
N HIS A 94 2.68 -0.67 -11.77
CA HIS A 94 1.61 -0.97 -10.84
C HIS A 94 1.99 -2.16 -9.96
N LEU A 95 1.86 -1.99 -8.64
CA LEU A 95 2.24 -3.00 -7.67
C LEU A 95 1.03 -3.78 -7.17
N HIS A 96 -0.03 -3.08 -6.76
CA HIS A 96 -1.25 -3.69 -6.26
C HIS A 96 -2.39 -2.68 -6.14
N THR A 97 -3.62 -3.16 -6.23
CA THR A 97 -4.83 -2.40 -5.91
C THR A 97 -5.70 -3.18 -4.93
N PHE A 98 -6.15 -2.50 -3.88
CA PHE A 98 -7.25 -2.94 -3.04
C PHE A 98 -8.54 -2.25 -3.47
N GLU A 99 -9.58 -3.05 -3.64
CA GLU A 99 -10.96 -2.58 -3.66
C GLU A 99 -11.49 -2.57 -2.22
N ILE A 100 -11.94 -1.40 -1.76
CA ILE A 100 -12.28 -1.15 -0.37
C ILE A 100 -13.63 -0.44 -0.31
N ALA A 101 -14.66 -1.10 0.20
CA ALA A 101 -15.90 -0.42 0.56
C ALA A 101 -15.64 0.46 1.80
N PHE A 102 -15.26 1.72 1.58
CA PHE A 102 -14.95 2.64 2.67
C PHE A 102 -16.23 2.97 3.45
N ILE A 103 -16.21 2.68 4.75
CA ILE A 103 -17.33 2.96 5.66
C ILE A 103 -17.03 4.10 6.64
N LEU A 104 -15.76 4.53 6.72
CA LEU A 104 -15.27 5.54 7.64
C LEU A 104 -14.11 6.32 7.02
N PRO A 105 -13.84 7.55 7.48
CA PRO A 105 -12.65 8.29 7.08
C PRO A 105 -11.36 7.52 7.39
N VAL A 106 -10.41 7.61 6.46
CA VAL A 106 -9.08 6.99 6.57
C VAL A 106 -8.00 8.04 6.81
N CYS A 107 -6.83 7.60 7.26
CA CYS A 107 -5.62 8.40 7.26
C CYS A 107 -4.45 7.60 6.70
N PRO A 108 -3.46 8.27 6.10
CA PRO A 108 -2.17 7.65 5.82
C PRO A 108 -1.60 7.04 7.10
N THR A 109 -1.03 5.83 6.99
CA THR A 109 -0.41 5.12 8.10
C THR A 109 1.00 4.65 7.73
N PHE A 110 1.90 4.76 8.69
CA PHE A 110 3.31 4.45 8.53
C PHE A 110 3.80 3.72 9.80
N THR A 111 4.33 2.52 9.63
CA THR A 111 5.09 1.81 10.67
C THR A 111 6.50 1.61 10.16
N ILE A 112 7.48 2.10 10.91
CA ILE A 112 8.89 2.12 10.53
C ILE A 112 9.68 1.48 11.66
N TRP A 113 10.41 0.41 11.36
CA TRP A 113 11.22 -0.29 12.35
C TRP A 113 12.70 0.03 12.23
N ASN A 114 13.18 0.45 11.05
CA ASN A 114 14.56 0.89 10.89
C ASN A 114 14.71 2.09 9.97
N LYS A 115 15.72 2.92 10.29
CA LYS A 115 16.14 4.09 9.51
C LYS A 115 15.01 5.11 9.35
N SER A 116 14.87 5.74 8.19
CA SER A 116 13.89 6.79 7.94
C SER A 116 13.22 6.64 6.58
N LEU A 117 12.02 7.20 6.49
CA LEU A 117 11.26 7.42 5.27
C LEU A 117 10.96 8.91 5.16
N MET A 118 10.75 9.41 3.94
CA MET A 118 10.30 10.79 3.71
C MET A 118 9.01 10.78 2.90
N VAL A 119 7.99 11.45 3.40
CA VAL A 119 6.71 11.63 2.70
C VAL A 119 6.81 12.86 1.80
N VAL A 120 6.45 12.70 0.54
CA VAL A 120 6.40 13.76 -0.46
C VAL A 120 4.94 13.94 -0.89
N THR A 121 4.44 15.16 -0.78
CA THR A 121 3.03 15.52 -1.02
C THR A 121 2.93 16.70 -1.98
N GLY A 122 1.75 16.92 -2.58
CA GLY A 122 1.54 18.01 -3.52
C GLY A 122 2.06 17.72 -4.93
N LEU A 123 2.38 16.45 -5.21
CA LEU A 123 2.68 15.98 -6.56
C LEU A 123 1.37 15.67 -7.29
N PRO A 124 1.25 15.99 -8.59
CA PRO A 124 0.19 15.41 -9.39
C PRO A 124 0.37 13.89 -9.47
N ALA A 125 -0.74 13.15 -9.59
CA ALA A 125 -0.65 11.74 -9.98
C ALA A 125 0.04 11.67 -11.35
N PRO A 126 1.03 10.77 -11.55
CA PRO A 126 1.67 10.62 -12.85
C PRO A 126 0.69 10.17 -13.95
N ASP A 127 0.90 10.65 -15.17
CA ASP A 127 0.02 10.38 -16.33
C ASP A 127 -0.18 8.87 -16.62
N PHE A 128 0.79 8.02 -16.28
CA PHE A 128 0.68 6.56 -16.47
C PHE A 128 -0.36 5.90 -15.55
N ILE A 129 -0.83 6.60 -14.51
CA ILE A 129 -1.87 6.11 -13.61
C ILE A 129 -3.25 6.19 -14.30
N ASP A 130 -3.47 7.16 -15.18
CA ASP A 130 -4.74 7.36 -15.88
C ASP A 130 -4.97 6.36 -17.03
N TYR A 131 -3.93 5.59 -17.41
CA TYR A 131 -4.01 4.56 -18.43
C TYR A 131 -3.48 3.23 -17.87
N PRO A 132 -4.30 2.44 -17.15
CA PRO A 132 -3.92 1.06 -16.89
C PRO A 132 -3.90 0.35 -18.25
N GLU A 133 -2.71 0.14 -18.81
CA GLU A 133 -2.55 -0.86 -19.87
C GLU A 133 -3.15 -2.15 -19.33
N GLN A 134 -4.19 -2.64 -20.00
CA GLN A 134 -4.78 -3.96 -19.77
C GLN A 134 -3.71 -5.00 -20.11
N GLN A 135 -2.80 -5.28 -19.16
CA GLN A 135 -2.02 -6.50 -19.21
C GLN A 135 -2.99 -7.64 -18.91
N GLU A 136 -3.58 -8.18 -19.98
CA GLU A 136 -4.22 -9.49 -19.99
C GLU A 136 -3.18 -10.55 -19.60
N CYS A 137 -2.94 -10.70 -18.31
CA CYS A 137 -2.38 -11.93 -17.77
C CYS A 137 -3.52 -12.95 -17.79
N ASN A 138 -3.44 -13.89 -18.74
CA ASN A 138 -4.32 -15.06 -18.85
C ASN A 138 -4.35 -15.85 -17.53
N CYS A 139 -5.21 -15.46 -16.60
CA CYS A 139 -5.45 -16.21 -15.38
C CYS A 139 -6.55 -17.24 -15.63
N ARG A 140 -6.15 -18.51 -15.75
CA ARG A 140 -7.03 -19.64 -15.40
C ARG A 140 -7.61 -19.39 -14.00
N PRO A 141 -8.82 -19.89 -13.66
CA PRO A 141 -9.39 -19.65 -12.34
C PRO A 141 -8.45 -20.21 -11.28
N GLN A 142 -7.75 -19.32 -10.56
CA GLN A 142 -6.84 -19.66 -9.49
C GLN A 142 -7.41 -19.19 -8.16
N GLU A 143 -7.26 -20.07 -7.17
CA GLU A 143 -7.57 -19.84 -5.77
C GLU A 143 -6.96 -18.51 -5.27
N SER A 144 -7.65 -17.85 -4.35
CA SER A 144 -7.28 -16.55 -3.78
C SER A 144 -5.78 -16.50 -3.41
N PRO A 145 -4.98 -15.56 -3.93
CA PRO A 145 -3.52 -15.50 -3.75
C PRO A 145 -3.09 -15.14 -2.31
N TYR A 146 -4.06 -14.82 -1.45
CA TYR A 146 -3.84 -14.45 -0.07
C TYR A 146 -3.50 -15.67 0.79
N VAL A 147 -2.31 -15.69 1.39
CA VAL A 147 -1.94 -16.69 2.39
C VAL A 147 -2.45 -16.23 3.76
N SER A 148 -3.12 -17.13 4.49
CA SER A 148 -3.55 -16.89 5.87
C SER A 148 -2.47 -17.36 6.83
N GLY A 149 -1.82 -16.43 7.52
CA GLY A 149 -0.84 -16.74 8.57
C GLY A 149 0.36 -15.80 8.52
N MET A 150 0.64 -15.16 9.65
CA MET A 150 1.88 -14.40 9.82
C MET A 150 3.06 -15.36 9.84
N LYS A 151 3.97 -15.26 8.87
CA LYS A 151 5.37 -15.60 9.15
C LYS A 151 5.91 -14.48 10.04
N THR A 152 6.13 -14.80 11.31
CA THR A 152 6.80 -13.89 12.23
C THR A 152 8.16 -13.54 11.64
N CYS A 153 8.31 -12.29 11.23
CA CYS A 153 9.60 -11.75 10.82
C CYS A 153 10.40 -11.54 12.11
N HIS A 154 11.37 -12.43 12.35
CA HIS A 154 12.32 -12.36 13.47
C HIS A 154 13.33 -11.23 13.26
#